data_AF-A0A833AL86-F1
#
_entry.id   AF-A0A833AL86-F1
#
_cell.length_a   1.000
_cell.length_b   1.000
_cell.length_c   1.000
_cell.angle_alpha   90.00
_cell.angle_beta   90.00
_cell.angle_gamma   90.00
#
_symmetry.space_group_name_H-M   'P 1'
#
loop_
_entity.id
_entity.type
_entity.pdbx_description
1 polymer ?
#
loop_
_entity_poly.entity_id
_entity_poly.type
_entity_poly.pdbx_seq_one_letter_code
_entity_poly.pdbx_strand_id
1 'polypeptide(L)'
;MKNLIIAFFAALIAILITYGVLVLIGIDKTVATSISTVILSGVPFIHQTLVKNEDNKTKAHVHQFVSIERYTFEFKIVLVYAFLLSIAAINFPSALGGVLSGIAGPGIESVGLMLGVIGLFITYPLFFFIGRWIGIKTSSNGVVVIVLAVFLSRTATSIFDFYVLSPDEYEKIFGFAPTFFAALGQSLSGTFFLSAAALIGYWRGRKRQLAAYMGYLMSQVHPDVRNTIIELAFEEAENWKKSTK
;
A
#
# COMPACT_ATOMS: atom_id res chain seq x y z
N MET A 1 -6.59 2.17 17.65
CA MET A 1 -5.16 1.88 17.93
C MET A 1 -4.92 0.42 18.31
N LYS A 2 -5.65 -0.16 19.27
CA LYS A 2 -5.49 -1.58 19.68
C LYS A 2 -5.47 -2.57 18.50
N ASN A 3 -6.47 -2.50 17.61
CA ASN A 3 -6.56 -3.40 16.46
C ASN A 3 -5.41 -3.22 15.46
N LEU A 4 -4.85 -2.01 15.35
CA LEU A 4 -3.73 -1.73 14.44
C LEU A 4 -2.47 -2.41 14.97
N ILE A 5 -2.24 -2.31 16.28
CA ILE A 5 -1.15 -3.00 16.96
C ILE A 5 -1.29 -4.51 16.81
N ILE A 6 -2.50 -5.06 17.01
CA ILE A 6 -2.76 -6.50 16.80
C ILE A 6 -2.49 -6.92 15.35
N ALA A 7 -2.97 -6.15 14.37
CA ALA A 7 -2.74 -6.44 12.96
C ALA A 7 -1.25 -6.39 12.59
N PHE A 8 -0.51 -5.43 13.14
CA PHE A 8 0.93 -5.32 12.94
C PHE A 8 1.68 -6.51 13.53
N PHE A 9 1.39 -6.90 14.78
CA PHE A 9 2.02 -8.08 15.39
C PHE A 9 1.64 -9.38 14.69
N ALA A 10 0.38 -9.53 14.26
CA ALA A 10 -0.03 -10.70 13.48
C ALA A 10 0.75 -10.81 12.16
N ALA A 11 0.94 -9.70 11.45
CA ALA A 11 1.78 -9.68 10.25
C ALA A 11 3.24 -9.95 10.56
N LEU A 12 3.79 -9.39 11.65
CA LEU A 12 5.18 -9.62 12.07
C LEU A 12 5.44 -11.09 12.38
N ILE A 13 4.53 -11.74 13.11
CA ILE A 13 4.60 -13.19 13.37
C ILE A 13 4.55 -13.98 12.06
N ALA A 14 3.64 -13.62 11.14
CA ALA A 14 3.56 -14.27 9.84
C ALA A 14 4.84 -14.08 9.01
N ILE A 15 5.46 -12.90 9.02
CA ILE A 15 6.76 -12.63 8.39
C ILE A 15 7.84 -13.55 8.95
N LEU A 16 7.96 -13.64 10.28
CA LEU A 16 8.97 -14.49 10.93
C LEU A 16 8.77 -15.97 10.60
N ILE A 17 7.53 -16.45 10.62
CA ILE A 17 7.20 -17.84 10.26
C ILE A 17 7.53 -18.10 8.79
N THR A 18 7.09 -17.24 7.87
CA THR A 18 7.35 -17.40 6.44
C THR A 18 8.85 -17.33 6.14
N TYR A 19 9.58 -16.38 6.72
CA TYR A 19 11.03 -16.28 6.59
C TYR A 19 11.72 -17.56 7.09
N GLY A 20 11.38 -18.02 8.29
CA GLY A 20 11.95 -19.23 8.88
C GLY A 20 11.72 -20.47 8.01
N VAL A 21 10.49 -20.65 7.49
CA VAL A 21 10.16 -21.76 6.58
C VAL A 21 10.96 -21.68 5.28
N LEU A 22 11.08 -20.49 4.67
CA LEU A 22 11.83 -20.32 3.42
C LEU A 22 13.32 -20.65 3.60
N VAL A 23 13.93 -20.16 4.69
CA VAL A 23 15.34 -20.46 5.01
C VAL A 23 15.54 -21.96 5.28
N LEU A 24 14.61 -22.62 5.96
CA LEU A 24 14.69 -24.07 6.23
C LEU A 24 14.62 -24.93 4.96
N ILE A 25 13.96 -24.45 3.91
CA ILE A 25 13.88 -25.12 2.59
C ILE A 25 15.13 -24.84 1.74
N GLY A 26 16.08 -24.03 2.25
CA GLY A 26 17.31 -23.69 1.56
C GLY A 26 17.17 -22.52 0.57
N ILE A 27 16.11 -21.72 0.68
CA ILE A 27 15.99 -20.47 -0.09
C ILE A 27 17.03 -19.47 0.44
N ASP A 28 17.69 -18.77 -0.48
CA ASP A 28 18.64 -17.71 -0.15
C ASP A 28 18.01 -16.67 0.81
N LYS A 29 18.80 -16.21 1.79
CA LYS A 29 18.31 -15.31 2.85
C LYS A 29 17.77 -14.00 2.30
N THR A 30 18.33 -13.49 1.22
CA THR A 30 17.92 -12.24 0.56
C THR A 30 16.53 -12.41 -0.07
N VAL A 31 16.33 -13.53 -0.76
CA VAL A 31 15.06 -13.90 -1.38
C VAL A 31 13.99 -14.16 -0.32
N ALA A 32 14.33 -14.92 0.72
CA ALA A 32 13.43 -15.22 1.84
C ALA A 32 12.98 -13.94 2.57
N THR A 33 13.90 -13.01 2.82
CA THR A 33 13.60 -11.71 3.44
C THR A 33 12.62 -10.94 2.56
N SER A 34 12.89 -10.87 1.26
CA SER A 34 12.06 -10.09 0.34
C SER A 34 10.65 -10.68 0.20
N ILE A 35 10.50 -12.01 0.07
CA ILE A 35 9.18 -12.68 0.02
C ILE A 35 8.40 -12.46 1.32
N SER A 36 9.06 -12.67 2.48
CA SER A 36 8.37 -12.56 3.77
C SER A 36 7.87 -11.14 4.03
N THR A 37 8.65 -10.10 3.70
CA THR A 37 8.24 -8.69 3.90
C THR A 37 7.01 -8.26 3.09
N VAL A 38 6.65 -8.96 2.01
CA VAL A 38 5.40 -8.70 1.26
C VAL A 38 4.17 -8.83 2.17
N ILE A 39 4.24 -9.65 3.21
CA ILE A 39 3.15 -9.83 4.19
C ILE A 39 2.82 -8.52 4.93
N LEU A 40 3.76 -7.56 5.04
CA LEU A 40 3.47 -6.22 5.59
C LEU A 40 2.35 -5.50 4.82
N SER A 41 2.20 -5.76 3.51
CA SER A 41 1.11 -5.19 2.71
C SER A 41 -0.28 -5.69 3.15
N GLY A 42 -0.34 -6.81 3.88
CA GLY A 42 -1.56 -7.38 4.45
C GLY A 42 -2.03 -6.67 5.73
N VAL A 43 -1.19 -5.88 6.41
CA VAL A 43 -1.54 -5.22 7.69
C VAL A 43 -2.83 -4.40 7.59
N PRO A 44 -3.04 -3.54 6.57
CA PRO A 44 -4.28 -2.77 6.44
C PRO A 44 -5.51 -3.67 6.28
N PHE A 45 -5.38 -4.81 5.60
CA PHE A 45 -6.47 -5.76 5.41
C PHE A 45 -6.79 -6.50 6.71
N ILE A 46 -5.79 -6.99 7.43
CA ILE A 46 -5.97 -7.64 8.74
C ILE A 46 -6.66 -6.67 9.70
N HIS A 47 -6.19 -5.41 9.76
CA HIS A 47 -6.85 -4.41 10.60
C HIS A 47 -8.31 -4.18 10.21
N GLN A 48 -8.60 -4.01 8.91
CA GLN A 48 -9.98 -3.80 8.46
C GLN A 48 -10.88 -5.00 8.82
N THR A 49 -10.37 -6.22 8.71
CA THR A 49 -11.09 -7.43 9.13
C THR A 49 -11.33 -7.44 10.64
N LEU A 50 -10.34 -7.06 11.45
CA LEU A 50 -10.49 -6.97 12.91
C LEU A 50 -11.55 -5.93 13.29
N VAL A 51 -11.50 -4.73 12.69
CA VAL A 51 -12.51 -3.68 12.93
C VAL A 51 -13.89 -4.13 12.48
N LYS A 52 -14.02 -4.75 11.30
CA LYS A 52 -15.31 -5.26 10.81
C LYS A 52 -15.90 -6.32 11.74
N ASN A 53 -15.06 -7.20 12.29
CA ASN A 53 -15.50 -8.24 13.22
C ASN A 53 -15.92 -7.66 14.58
N GLU A 54 -15.25 -6.63 15.07
CA GLU A 54 -15.64 -5.91 16.29
C GLU A 54 -16.95 -5.13 16.10
N ASP A 55 -17.10 -4.45 14.97
CA ASP A 55 -18.33 -3.78 14.58
C ASP A 55 -19.49 -4.77 14.45
N ASN A 56 -19.29 -5.93 13.82
CA ASN A 56 -20.35 -6.94 13.68
C ASN A 56 -20.81 -7.51 15.02
N LYS A 57 -19.92 -7.63 16.01
CA LYS A 57 -20.30 -8.03 17.38
C LYS A 57 -21.15 -6.97 18.08
N THR A 58 -20.94 -5.70 17.72
CA THR A 58 -21.62 -4.55 18.35
C THR A 58 -22.89 -4.13 17.60
N LYS A 59 -22.97 -4.41 16.29
CA LYS A 59 -24.04 -4.03 15.35
C LYS A 59 -25.33 -4.86 15.47
N ALA A 60 -25.42 -5.79 16.40
CA ALA A 60 -26.70 -6.44 16.70
C ALA A 60 -27.82 -5.44 17.07
N HIS A 61 -27.50 -4.16 17.38
CA HIS A 61 -28.48 -3.22 17.94
C HIS A 61 -28.67 -1.83 17.29
N VAL A 62 -27.91 -1.38 16.28
CA VAL A 62 -28.17 -0.02 15.71
C VAL A 62 -27.84 0.08 14.21
N HIS A 63 -28.88 0.22 13.36
CA HIS A 63 -28.78 0.66 11.97
C HIS A 63 -28.48 2.17 11.87
N GLN A 64 -27.31 2.61 12.31
CA GLN A 64 -26.88 4.00 12.13
C GLN A 64 -26.13 4.16 10.81
N PHE A 65 -26.58 5.11 9.99
CA PHE A 65 -25.84 5.55 8.81
C PHE A 65 -24.43 6.02 9.24
N VAL A 66 -23.39 5.42 8.65
CA VAL A 66 -22.00 5.79 8.94
C VAL A 66 -21.72 7.08 8.19
N SER A 67 -21.49 8.19 8.90
CA SER A 67 -21.16 9.47 8.26
C SER A 67 -19.83 9.40 7.49
N ILE A 68 -19.63 10.33 6.54
CA ILE A 68 -18.42 10.36 5.72
C ILE A 68 -17.15 10.56 6.56
N GLU A 69 -17.24 11.31 7.65
CA GLU A 69 -16.14 11.53 8.60
C GLU A 69 -15.70 10.21 9.24
N ARG A 70 -16.65 9.33 9.57
CA ARG A 70 -16.38 7.99 10.10
C ARG A 70 -15.91 7.00 9.04
N TYR A 71 -16.23 7.24 7.76
CA TYR A 71 -15.71 6.45 6.64
C TYR A 71 -14.23 6.76 6.33
N THR A 72 -13.82 8.00 6.59
CA THR A 72 -12.42 8.42 6.51
C THR A 72 -11.64 8.05 7.77
N PHE A 73 -10.33 7.95 7.63
CA PHE A 73 -9.43 7.70 8.75
C PHE A 73 -8.71 8.97 9.19
N GLU A 74 -8.38 9.02 10.48
CA GLU A 74 -7.51 10.05 11.02
C GLU A 74 -6.12 10.04 10.37
N PHE A 75 -5.53 11.21 10.24
CA PHE A 75 -4.21 11.44 9.64
C PHE A 75 -3.15 10.42 10.09
N LYS A 76 -3.06 10.18 11.40
CA LYS A 76 -2.04 9.28 11.99
C LYS A 76 -2.20 7.84 11.50
N ILE A 77 -3.43 7.35 11.38
CA ILE A 77 -3.72 5.98 10.94
C ILE A 77 -3.39 5.83 9.46
N VAL A 78 -3.78 6.81 8.63
CA VAL A 78 -3.45 6.78 7.20
C VAL A 78 -1.95 6.85 6.99
N LEU A 79 -1.22 7.67 7.76
CA LEU A 79 0.23 7.77 7.68
C LEU A 79 0.91 6.41 7.95
N VAL A 80 0.50 5.71 9.01
CA VAL A 80 1.04 4.38 9.32
C VAL A 80 0.75 3.38 8.19
N TYR A 81 -0.48 3.34 7.66
CA TYR A 81 -0.79 2.46 6.53
C TYR A 81 -0.05 2.81 5.26
N ALA A 82 0.00 4.10 4.91
CA ALA A 82 0.73 4.57 3.75
C ALA A 82 2.21 4.21 3.85
N PHE A 83 2.82 4.35 5.03
CA PHE A 83 4.20 3.95 5.28
C PHE A 83 4.42 2.45 5.08
N LEU A 84 3.59 1.60 5.70
CA LEU A 84 3.69 0.14 5.55
C LEU A 84 3.48 -0.32 4.10
N LEU A 85 2.47 0.24 3.42
CA LEU A 85 2.21 -0.05 2.01
C LEU A 85 3.35 0.43 1.11
N SER A 86 3.97 1.58 1.42
CA SER A 86 5.09 2.11 0.66
C SER A 86 6.35 1.26 0.81
N ILE A 87 6.65 0.79 2.03
CA ILE A 87 7.74 -0.18 2.26
C ILE A 87 7.52 -1.44 1.44
N ALA A 88 6.31 -2.01 1.51
CA ALA A 88 5.99 -3.21 0.74
C ALA A 88 6.13 -2.96 -0.77
N ALA A 89 5.62 -1.83 -1.28
CA ALA A 89 5.72 -1.48 -2.69
C ALA A 89 7.15 -1.28 -3.18
N ILE A 90 8.03 -0.68 -2.36
CA ILE A 90 9.45 -0.48 -2.68
C ILE A 90 10.19 -1.82 -2.75
N ASN A 91 9.91 -2.75 -1.83
CA ASN A 91 10.63 -4.02 -1.72
C ASN A 91 10.05 -5.12 -2.62
N PHE A 92 8.84 -4.93 -3.15
CA PHE A 92 8.15 -5.92 -3.96
C PHE A 92 8.90 -6.32 -5.25
N PRO A 93 9.49 -5.39 -6.04
CA PRO A 93 10.32 -5.77 -7.18
C PRO A 93 11.53 -6.62 -6.81
N SER A 94 12.19 -6.33 -5.68
CA SER A 94 13.32 -7.11 -5.18
C SER A 94 12.90 -8.53 -4.81
N ALA A 95 11.71 -8.70 -4.21
CA ALA A 95 11.13 -10.01 -3.92
C ALA A 95 10.89 -10.82 -5.19
N LEU A 96 10.28 -10.20 -6.22
CA LEU A 96 10.10 -10.84 -7.51
C LEU A 96 11.44 -11.18 -8.17
N GLY A 97 12.40 -10.28 -8.10
CA GLY A 97 13.73 -10.50 -8.66
C GLY A 97 14.46 -11.67 -8.03
N GLY A 98 14.37 -11.80 -6.71
CA GLY A 98 14.92 -12.94 -5.97
C GLY A 98 14.26 -14.28 -6.33
N VAL A 99 12.94 -14.30 -6.54
CA VAL A 99 12.23 -15.50 -7.00
C VAL A 99 12.66 -15.88 -8.41
N LEU A 100 12.73 -14.90 -9.32
CA LEU A 100 13.10 -15.14 -10.71
C LEU A 100 14.55 -15.61 -10.85
N SER A 101 15.49 -15.04 -10.09
CA SER A 101 16.88 -15.49 -10.09
C SER A 101 17.02 -16.91 -9.53
N GLY A 102 16.27 -17.25 -8.47
CA GLY A 102 16.24 -18.60 -7.91
C GLY A 102 15.75 -19.65 -8.91
N ILE A 103 14.79 -19.31 -9.79
CA ILE A 103 14.27 -20.21 -10.83
C ILE A 103 15.22 -20.28 -12.03
N ALA A 104 15.81 -19.16 -12.43
CA ALA A 104 16.62 -19.07 -13.64
C ALA A 104 18.05 -19.65 -13.48
N GLY A 105 18.54 -19.77 -12.25
CA GLY A 105 19.88 -20.28 -11.95
C GLY A 105 21.01 -19.25 -12.12
N PRO A 106 22.26 -19.65 -11.80
CA PRO A 106 23.43 -18.77 -11.84
C PRO A 106 23.91 -18.59 -13.29
N GLY A 107 23.57 -17.47 -13.93
CA GLY A 107 24.08 -17.21 -15.28
C GLY A 107 23.65 -15.92 -15.96
N ILE A 108 22.94 -15.02 -15.27
CA ILE A 108 22.37 -13.86 -15.95
C ILE A 108 22.82 -12.57 -15.26
N GLU A 109 24.02 -12.12 -15.59
CA GLU A 109 24.52 -10.80 -15.20
C GLU A 109 23.66 -9.65 -15.76
N SER A 110 22.88 -9.91 -16.83
CA SER A 110 21.90 -8.97 -17.39
C SER A 110 20.58 -8.86 -16.61
N VAL A 111 20.36 -9.66 -15.55
CA VAL A 111 19.14 -9.62 -14.73
C VAL A 111 19.01 -8.29 -13.99
N GLY A 112 20.10 -7.66 -13.55
CA GLY A 112 20.04 -6.42 -12.76
C GLY A 112 19.32 -5.28 -13.48
N LEU A 113 19.69 -5.01 -14.73
CA LEU A 113 19.05 -3.97 -15.56
C LEU A 113 17.59 -4.31 -15.87
N MET A 114 17.31 -5.56 -16.20
CA MET A 114 15.95 -6.03 -16.47
C MET A 114 15.05 -5.90 -15.22
N LEU A 115 15.55 -6.27 -14.04
CA LEU A 115 14.84 -6.12 -12.77
C LEU A 115 14.64 -4.66 -12.40
N GLY A 116 15.63 -3.79 -12.68
CA GLY A 116 15.47 -2.34 -12.51
C GLY A 116 14.31 -1.81 -13.35
N VAL A 117 14.26 -2.16 -14.64
CA VAL A 117 13.19 -1.74 -15.56
C VAL A 117 11.83 -2.30 -15.13
N ILE A 118 11.75 -3.61 -14.87
CA ILE A 118 10.52 -4.25 -14.36
C ILE A 118 10.07 -3.60 -13.06
N GLY A 119 11.02 -3.30 -12.16
CA GLY A 119 10.77 -2.62 -10.91
C GLY A 119 10.14 -1.24 -11.10
N LEU A 120 10.54 -0.47 -12.11
CA LEU A 120 9.89 0.79 -12.45
C LEU A 120 8.43 0.57 -12.87
N PHE A 121 8.17 -0.40 -13.75
CA PHE A 121 6.82 -0.72 -14.23
C PHE A 121 5.88 -1.28 -13.15
N ILE A 122 6.42 -1.80 -12.05
CA ILE A 122 5.62 -2.30 -10.93
C ILE A 122 5.46 -1.23 -9.85
N THR A 123 6.55 -0.59 -9.45
CA THR A 123 6.59 0.33 -8.30
C THR A 123 5.74 1.58 -8.56
N TYR A 124 5.86 2.22 -9.72
CA TYR A 124 5.13 3.46 -10.00
C TYR A 124 3.60 3.26 -10.01
N PRO A 125 3.05 2.22 -10.67
CA PRO A 125 1.63 1.90 -10.53
C PRO A 125 1.20 1.62 -9.08
N LEU A 126 2.01 0.89 -8.30
CA LEU A 126 1.70 0.65 -6.89
C LEU A 126 1.60 1.95 -6.09
N PHE A 127 2.54 2.88 -6.25
CA PHE A 127 2.48 4.19 -5.60
C PHE A 127 1.28 5.02 -6.07
N PHE A 128 0.91 4.95 -7.35
CA PHE A 128 -0.34 5.53 -7.83
C PHE A 128 -1.57 4.95 -7.11
N PHE A 129 -1.64 3.63 -6.91
CA PHE A 129 -2.73 2.99 -6.18
C PHE A 129 -2.74 3.35 -4.69
N ILE A 130 -1.57 3.40 -4.05
CA ILE A 130 -1.42 3.84 -2.65
C ILE A 130 -1.92 5.28 -2.52
N GLY A 131 -1.46 6.18 -3.38
CA GLY A 131 -1.91 7.57 -3.43
C GLY A 131 -3.42 7.68 -3.62
N ARG A 132 -3.99 6.91 -4.57
CA ARG A 132 -5.44 6.84 -4.79
C ARG A 132 -6.19 6.37 -3.55
N TRP A 133 -5.67 5.38 -2.85
CA TRP A 133 -6.25 4.89 -1.59
C TRP A 133 -6.22 5.97 -0.50
N ILE A 134 -5.09 6.68 -0.33
CA ILE A 134 -4.98 7.84 0.58
C ILE A 134 -6.03 8.89 0.22
N GLY A 135 -6.18 9.24 -1.06
CA GLY A 135 -7.14 10.24 -1.52
C GLY A 135 -8.60 9.90 -1.20
N ILE A 136 -8.95 8.61 -1.17
CA ILE A 136 -10.29 8.13 -0.79
C ILE A 136 -10.46 8.13 0.74
N LYS A 137 -9.43 7.73 1.48
CA LYS A 137 -9.53 7.44 2.91
C LYS A 137 -9.16 8.59 3.83
N THR A 138 -8.52 9.64 3.34
CA THR A 138 -8.12 10.78 4.15
C THR A 138 -9.17 11.89 4.12
N SER A 139 -9.49 12.46 5.29
CA SER A 139 -10.34 13.65 5.40
C SER A 139 -9.56 14.93 5.07
N SER A 140 -8.34 15.10 5.63
CA SER A 140 -7.46 16.27 5.46
C SER A 140 -5.96 15.90 5.40
N ASN A 141 -5.14 16.78 4.82
CA ASN A 141 -3.67 16.66 4.78
C ASN A 141 -3.11 15.44 4.02
N GLY A 142 -3.84 14.88 3.04
CA GLY A 142 -3.39 13.69 2.30
C GLY A 142 -2.07 13.87 1.54
N VAL A 143 -1.79 15.08 1.06
CA VAL A 143 -0.49 15.42 0.44
C VAL A 143 0.66 15.24 1.43
N VAL A 144 0.49 15.73 2.66
CA VAL A 144 1.49 15.59 3.73
C VAL A 144 1.69 14.12 4.09
N VAL A 145 0.60 13.34 4.14
CA VAL A 145 0.68 11.89 4.38
C VAL A 145 1.53 11.20 3.32
N ILE A 146 1.33 11.53 2.04
CA ILE A 146 2.08 10.93 0.93
C ILE A 146 3.57 11.24 1.07
N VAL A 147 3.93 12.52 1.17
CA VAL A 147 5.34 12.94 1.22
C VAL A 147 6.04 12.34 2.43
N LEU A 148 5.42 12.38 3.62
CA LEU A 148 6.01 11.80 4.83
C LEU A 148 6.10 10.28 4.75
N ALA A 149 5.06 9.58 4.29
CA ALA A 149 5.08 8.12 4.18
C ALA A 149 6.15 7.65 3.20
N VAL A 150 6.23 8.28 2.02
CA VAL A 150 7.24 7.95 1.00
C VAL A 150 8.64 8.24 1.55
N PHE A 151 8.86 9.42 2.13
CA PHE A 151 10.15 9.79 2.70
C PHE A 151 10.60 8.79 3.78
N LEU A 152 9.74 8.54 4.77
CA LEU A 152 10.04 7.58 5.84
C LEU A 152 10.33 6.18 5.29
N SER A 153 9.55 5.72 4.30
CA SER A 153 9.75 4.39 3.71
C SER A 153 11.07 4.29 2.92
N ARG A 154 11.46 5.35 2.19
CA ARG A 154 12.74 5.43 1.49
C ARG A 154 13.89 5.48 2.47
N THR A 155 13.81 6.32 3.50
CA THR A 155 14.83 6.40 4.56
C THR A 155 14.98 5.06 5.26
N ALA A 156 13.88 4.40 5.63
CA ALA A 156 13.93 3.07 6.25
C ALA A 156 14.62 2.06 5.33
N THR A 157 14.24 2.02 4.05
CA THR A 157 14.86 1.11 3.07
C THR A 157 16.35 1.41 2.89
N SER A 158 16.74 2.68 2.75
CA SER A 158 18.15 3.07 2.62
C SER A 158 18.98 2.74 3.87
N ILE A 159 18.39 2.86 5.07
CA ILE A 159 19.04 2.40 6.30
C ILE A 159 19.26 0.88 6.25
N PHE A 160 18.24 0.12 5.86
CA PHE A 160 18.39 -1.33 5.69
C PHE A 160 19.47 -1.68 4.66
N ASP A 161 19.44 -1.07 3.48
CA ASP A 161 20.42 -1.29 2.42
C ASP A 161 21.85 -1.00 2.92
N PHE A 162 22.02 0.09 3.69
CA PHE A 162 23.32 0.49 4.24
C PHE A 162 23.88 -0.51 5.27
N TYR A 163 23.03 -1.16 6.07
CA TYR A 163 23.46 -2.13 7.09
C TYR A 163 23.52 -3.57 6.58
N VAL A 164 22.74 -3.92 5.56
CA VAL A 164 22.61 -5.30 5.07
C VAL A 164 23.60 -5.58 3.94
N LEU A 165 23.84 -4.63 3.04
CA LEU A 165 24.73 -4.83 1.89
C LEU A 165 26.19 -4.58 2.29
N SER A 166 27.09 -5.40 1.77
CA SER A 166 28.52 -5.09 1.84
C SER A 166 28.86 -3.85 1.00
N PRO A 167 29.95 -3.12 1.29
CA PRO A 167 30.34 -1.95 0.50
C PRO A 167 30.48 -2.23 -1.00
N ASP A 168 31.04 -3.39 -1.37
CA ASP A 168 31.22 -3.80 -2.75
C ASP A 168 29.88 -4.07 -3.46
N GLU A 169 28.94 -4.71 -2.77
CA GLU A 169 27.58 -4.94 -3.30
C GLU A 169 26.80 -3.63 -3.44
N TYR A 170 26.94 -2.74 -2.46
CA TYR A 170 26.31 -1.42 -2.50
C TYR A 170 26.79 -0.61 -3.71
N GLU A 171 28.10 -0.55 -3.93
CA GLU A 171 28.68 0.16 -5.07
C GLU A 171 28.28 -0.50 -6.40
N LYS A 172 28.22 -1.83 -6.45
CA LYS A 172 27.75 -2.56 -7.65
C LYS A 172 26.29 -2.27 -7.99
N ILE A 173 25.42 -2.14 -6.98
CA ILE A 173 23.98 -1.92 -7.18
C ILE A 173 23.67 -0.46 -7.49
N PHE A 174 24.27 0.47 -6.74
CA PHE A 174 23.91 1.89 -6.81
C PHE A 174 24.88 2.73 -7.65
N GLY A 175 26.07 2.22 -7.96
CA GLY A 175 27.10 2.90 -8.76
C GLY A 175 27.90 3.96 -8.01
N PHE A 176 27.83 3.97 -6.68
CA PHE A 176 28.57 4.91 -5.83
C PHE A 176 28.84 4.31 -4.44
N ALA A 177 29.88 4.82 -3.78
CA ALA A 177 30.27 4.38 -2.44
C ALA A 177 29.17 4.67 -1.38
N PRO A 178 29.01 3.80 -0.37
CA PRO A 178 28.02 3.95 0.69
C PRO A 178 28.37 5.12 1.63
N THR A 179 28.04 6.34 1.20
CA THR A 179 28.23 7.56 1.97
C THR A 179 26.88 8.12 2.41
N PHE A 180 26.87 8.80 3.57
CA PHE A 180 25.66 9.43 4.09
C PHE A 180 24.99 10.38 3.08
N PHE A 181 25.79 11.21 2.40
CA PHE A 181 25.28 12.15 1.40
C PHE A 181 24.68 11.44 0.18
N ALA A 182 25.28 10.34 -0.26
CA ALA A 182 24.74 9.58 -1.38
C ALA A 182 23.41 8.88 -1.01
N ALA A 183 23.34 8.27 0.18
CA ALA A 183 22.10 7.69 0.70
C ALA A 183 20.99 8.73 0.88
N LEU A 184 21.33 9.93 1.37
CA LEU A 184 20.40 11.06 1.49
C LEU A 184 19.92 11.54 0.12
N GLY A 185 20.84 11.73 -0.84
CA GLY A 185 20.51 12.16 -2.20
C GLY A 185 19.58 11.18 -2.90
N GLN A 186 19.84 9.88 -2.76
CA GLN A 186 19.00 8.80 -3.29
C GLN A 186 17.63 8.71 -2.59
N SER A 187 17.59 8.98 -1.28
CA SER A 187 16.33 9.04 -0.53
C SER A 187 15.47 10.22 -1.02
N LEU A 188 16.06 11.40 -1.20
CA LEU A 188 15.36 12.60 -1.65
C LEU A 188 14.87 12.47 -3.10
N SER A 189 15.72 12.00 -4.01
CA SER A 189 15.33 11.80 -5.42
C SER A 189 14.24 10.75 -5.55
N GLY A 190 14.39 9.59 -4.90
CA GLY A 190 13.36 8.55 -4.87
C GLY A 190 12.05 9.05 -4.27
N THR A 191 12.12 9.84 -3.19
CA THR A 191 10.94 10.44 -2.57
C THR A 191 10.21 11.36 -3.54
N PHE A 192 10.93 12.20 -4.28
CA PHE A 192 10.34 13.12 -5.25
C PHE A 192 9.54 12.38 -6.32
N PHE A 193 10.15 11.40 -7.01
CA PHE A 193 9.50 10.69 -8.11
C PHE A 193 8.34 9.80 -7.65
N LEU A 194 8.51 9.06 -6.55
CA LEU A 194 7.45 8.20 -6.02
C LEU A 194 6.27 9.03 -5.46
N SER A 195 6.57 10.18 -4.83
CA SER A 195 5.53 11.10 -4.38
C SER A 195 4.77 11.69 -5.56
N ALA A 196 5.41 12.02 -6.68
CA ALA A 196 4.71 12.51 -7.87
C ALA A 196 3.67 11.49 -8.39
N ALA A 197 4.06 10.20 -8.49
CA ALA A 197 3.14 9.13 -8.89
C ALA A 197 1.96 8.97 -7.90
N ALA A 198 2.27 9.00 -6.60
CA ALA A 198 1.25 8.93 -5.55
C ALA A 198 0.33 10.16 -5.53
N LEU A 199 0.83 11.37 -5.83
CA LEU A 199 0.02 12.59 -5.89
C LEU A 199 -0.98 12.55 -7.04
N ILE A 200 -0.60 12.02 -8.20
CA ILE A 200 -1.53 11.80 -9.32
C ILE A 200 -2.64 10.83 -8.90
N GLY A 201 -2.26 9.74 -8.23
CA GLY A 201 -3.20 8.79 -7.63
C GLY A 201 -4.15 9.46 -6.65
N TYR A 202 -3.61 10.24 -5.72
CA TYR A 202 -4.35 10.96 -4.68
C TYR A 202 -5.39 11.90 -5.25
N TRP A 203 -5.01 12.71 -6.24
CA TRP A 203 -5.95 13.62 -6.90
C TRP A 203 -7.14 12.86 -7.51
N ARG A 204 -6.87 11.73 -8.17
CA ARG A 204 -7.93 10.87 -8.72
C ARG A 204 -8.75 10.20 -7.62
N GLY A 205 -8.13 9.81 -6.51
CA GLY A 205 -8.78 9.25 -5.34
C GLY A 205 -9.74 10.22 -4.69
N ARG A 206 -9.30 11.48 -4.49
CA ARG A 206 -10.09 12.54 -3.87
C ARG A 206 -11.36 12.84 -4.65
N LYS A 207 -11.26 12.94 -5.99
CA LYS A 207 -12.42 13.12 -6.87
C LYS A 207 -13.43 11.96 -6.79
N ARG A 208 -12.99 10.76 -6.40
CA ARG A 208 -13.82 9.55 -6.29
C ARG A 208 -14.27 9.25 -4.86
N GLN A 209 -13.91 10.08 -3.89
CA GLN A 209 -14.19 9.81 -2.47
C GLN A 209 -15.67 9.63 -2.19
N LEU A 210 -16.51 10.54 -2.71
CA LEU A 210 -17.97 10.46 -2.54
C LEU A 210 -18.56 9.21 -3.18
N ALA A 211 -18.14 8.87 -4.41
CA ALA A 211 -18.59 7.67 -5.10
C ALA A 211 -18.18 6.39 -4.36
N ALA A 212 -16.95 6.34 -3.82
CA ALA A 212 -16.48 5.22 -3.01
C ALA A 212 -17.27 5.10 -1.70
N TYR A 213 -17.61 6.22 -1.07
CA TYR A 213 -18.45 6.27 0.13
C TYR A 213 -19.89 5.80 -0.15
N MET A 214 -20.50 6.25 -1.24
CA MET A 214 -21.82 5.76 -1.68
C MET A 214 -21.78 4.26 -1.98
N GLY A 215 -20.76 3.78 -2.67
CA GLY A 215 -20.56 2.35 -2.91
C GLY A 215 -20.42 1.57 -1.60
N TYR A 216 -19.73 2.12 -0.60
CA TYR A 216 -19.65 1.55 0.73
C TYR A 216 -21.03 1.47 1.40
N LEU A 217 -21.82 2.55 1.41
CA LEU A 217 -23.16 2.56 1.99
C LEU A 217 -24.07 1.52 1.30
N MET A 218 -24.05 1.49 -0.03
CA MET A 218 -24.83 0.52 -0.80
C MET A 218 -24.41 -0.93 -0.55
N SER A 219 -23.13 -1.17 -0.21
CA SER A 219 -22.67 -2.51 0.18
C SER A 219 -23.20 -2.99 1.53
N GLN A 220 -23.70 -2.08 2.39
CA GLN A 220 -24.29 -2.41 3.69
C GLN A 220 -25.81 -2.68 3.62
N VAL A 221 -26.45 -2.31 2.51
CA VAL A 221 -27.91 -2.46 2.30
C VAL A 221 -28.20 -3.85 1.71
N HIS A 222 -29.34 -4.45 2.09
CA HIS A 222 -29.79 -5.72 1.50
C HIS A 222 -29.85 -5.60 -0.03
N PRO A 223 -29.40 -6.61 -0.80
CA PRO A 223 -29.35 -6.54 -2.27
C PRO A 223 -30.66 -6.08 -2.92
N ASP A 224 -31.82 -6.51 -2.41
CA ASP A 224 -33.12 -6.15 -2.96
C ASP A 224 -33.41 -4.65 -2.79
N VAL A 225 -33.25 -4.13 -1.57
CA VAL A 225 -33.43 -2.70 -1.27
C VAL A 225 -32.44 -1.85 -2.06
N ARG A 226 -31.20 -2.34 -2.22
CA ARG A 226 -30.17 -1.69 -3.03
C ARG A 226 -30.60 -1.56 -4.48
N ASN A 227 -31.17 -2.62 -5.07
CA ASN A 227 -31.65 -2.59 -6.45
C ASN A 227 -32.83 -1.62 -6.59
N THR A 228 -33.78 -1.62 -5.65
CA THR A 228 -34.89 -0.67 -5.63
C THR A 228 -34.41 0.79 -5.54
N ILE A 229 -33.42 1.09 -4.70
CA ILE A 229 -32.83 2.44 -4.61
C ILE A 229 -32.20 2.85 -5.95
N ILE A 230 -31.53 1.92 -6.63
CA ILE A 230 -30.92 2.17 -7.94
C ILE A 230 -32.00 2.43 -8.99
N GLU A 231 -33.06 1.63 -9.03
CA GLU A 231 -34.21 1.81 -9.92
C GLU A 231 -34.86 3.19 -9.72
N LEU A 232 -35.18 3.55 -8.48
CA LEU A 232 -35.76 4.86 -8.14
C LEU A 232 -34.85 6.02 -8.57
N ALA A 233 -33.53 5.89 -8.39
CA ALA A 233 -32.58 6.91 -8.83
C ALA A 233 -32.51 7.04 -10.36
N PHE A 234 -32.67 5.94 -11.10
CA PHE A 234 -32.76 5.95 -12.56
C PHE A 234 -34.06 6.60 -13.05
N GLU A 235 -35.21 6.25 -12.45
CA GLU A 235 -36.50 6.85 -12.77
C GLU A 235 -36.48 8.37 -12.56
N GLU A 236 -35.94 8.83 -11.43
CA GLU A 236 -35.84 10.26 -11.11
C GLU A 236 -34.92 11.00 -12.11
N ALA A 237 -33.78 10.40 -12.47
CA ALA A 237 -32.86 10.98 -13.45
C ALA A 237 -33.49 11.09 -14.85
N GLU A 238 -34.33 10.12 -15.24
CA GLU A 238 -35.07 10.17 -16.51
C GLU A 238 -36.15 11.27 -16.49
N ASN A 239 -36.90 11.37 -15.39
CA ASN A 239 -37.92 12.40 -15.19
C ASN A 239 -37.32 13.81 -15.24
N TRP A 240 -36.18 14.02 -14.58
CA TRP A 240 -35.47 15.31 -14.60
C TRP A 240 -35.01 15.71 -16.01
N LYS A 241 -34.53 14.75 -16.80
CA LYS A 241 -34.12 14.97 -18.19
C LYS A 241 -35.30 15.33 -19.10
N LYS A 242 -36.50 14.82 -18.79
CA LYS A 242 -37.74 15.18 -19.50
C LYS A 242 -38.21 16.59 -19.14
N SER A 243 -38.06 17.02 -17.87
CA SER A 243 -38.50 18.35 -17.42
C SER A 243 -37.58 19.51 -17.84
N THR A 244 -36.35 19.22 -18.27
CA THR A 244 -35.37 20.24 -18.74
C THR A 244 -35.31 20.38 -20.26
N LYS A 245 -36.12 19.64 -21.01
CA LYS A 245 -36.30 19.78 -22.46
C LYS A 245 -37.60 20.51 -22.78
#